data_AF-A0A1C5YC00-F1
#
_entry.id   AF-A0A1C5YC00-F1
#
_cell.length_a   1.000
_cell.length_b   1.000
_cell.length_c   1.000
_cell.angle_alpha   90.00
_cell.angle_beta   90.00
_cell.angle_gamma   90.00
#
_symmetry.space_group_name_H-M   'P 1'
#
loop_
_entity.id
_entity.type
_entity.pdbx_description
1 polymer ?
#
loop_
_entity_poly.entity_id
_entity_poly.type
_entity_poly.pdbx_seq_one_letter_code
_entity_poly.pdbx_strand_id
1 'polypeptide(L)'
;MSYYCISGNVLRFDALDTKKLGFHHLIIRAENIERLKGELPRGHFKITNRIAAKELKLSQSTIQRLTKEFKLLNIIKCIKKSKSSTEASIYEYIFDYSHESVFESINEPVNNNVQSSDLNTLKPGDKIKNEQVDKTVTDTLKKEVLKRKDIYRLVINRLNKRANKNFKPTSQKTQSHINARLLEKFTVEDFYKVIDTKCARWKDSSMDIFLRPRTLFGTKFEDYLNEYKSPTPEVDSNNSPWNPSFNYD
;
A
#
# COMPACT_ATOMS: atom_id res chain seq x y z
N MET A 1 -31.93 7.18 -8.54
CA MET A 1 -31.15 7.85 -7.47
C MET A 1 -30.07 6.88 -7.02
N SER A 2 -28.79 7.16 -7.28
CA SER A 2 -27.70 6.30 -6.78
C SER A 2 -27.43 6.62 -5.32
N TYR A 3 -27.36 5.59 -4.49
CA TYR A 3 -26.99 5.70 -3.07
C TYR A 3 -25.53 6.16 -2.94
N TYR A 4 -25.24 6.91 -1.88
CA TYR A 4 -23.88 7.36 -1.58
C TYR A 4 -23.07 6.18 -1.06
N CYS A 5 -21.96 5.85 -1.72
CA CYS A 5 -21.09 4.80 -1.23
C CYS A 5 -20.23 5.35 -0.08
N ILE A 6 -20.20 4.64 1.04
CA ILE A 6 -19.39 5.03 2.19
C ILE A 6 -17.96 4.54 1.93
N SER A 7 -16.95 5.39 2.14
CA SER A 7 -15.54 4.94 2.10
C SER A 7 -15.32 3.78 3.08
N GLY A 8 -14.65 2.71 2.63
CA GLY A 8 -14.38 1.54 3.47
C GLY A 8 -13.57 1.89 4.73
N ASN A 9 -12.78 2.96 4.68
CA ASN A 9 -12.03 3.46 5.84
C ASN A 9 -12.92 4.06 6.93
N VAL A 10 -14.09 4.60 6.56
CA VAL A 10 -15.06 5.14 7.52
C VAL A 10 -15.75 4.02 8.29
N LEU A 11 -15.96 2.86 7.66
CA LEU A 11 -16.57 1.68 8.30
C LEU A 11 -15.70 1.09 9.41
N ARG A 12 -14.42 1.48 9.48
CA ARG A 12 -13.48 1.07 10.54
C ARG A 12 -13.56 1.94 11.78
N PHE A 13 -14.36 3.00 11.78
CA PHE A 13 -14.55 3.84 12.96
C PHE A 13 -15.40 3.12 13.99
N ASP A 14 -14.95 3.15 15.24
CA ASP A 14 -15.72 2.64 16.38
C ASP A 14 -16.98 3.50 16.58
N ALA A 15 -18.07 2.91 17.05
CA ALA A 15 -19.30 3.62 17.36
C ALA A 15 -19.08 4.70 18.43
N LEU A 16 -18.03 4.55 19.26
CA LEU A 16 -17.62 5.53 20.26
C LEU A 16 -16.95 6.79 19.65
N ASP A 17 -16.49 6.74 18.39
CA ASP A 17 -15.85 7.86 17.68
C ASP A 17 -16.88 8.87 17.10
N THR A 18 -17.80 9.32 17.96
CA THR A 18 -18.90 10.26 17.63
C THR A 18 -18.45 11.51 16.87
N LYS A 19 -17.27 12.06 17.19
CA LYS A 19 -16.71 13.24 16.51
C LYS A 19 -16.30 12.97 15.07
N LYS A 20 -15.74 11.77 14.80
CA LYS A 20 -15.32 11.37 13.45
C LYS A 20 -16.53 11.08 12.59
N LEU A 21 -17.51 10.35 13.15
CA LEU A 21 -18.77 10.06 12.47
C LEU A 21 -19.54 11.34 12.14
N GLY A 22 -19.64 12.28 13.09
CA GLY A 22 -20.26 13.58 12.85
C GLY A 22 -19.54 14.41 11.78
N PHE A 23 -18.21 14.40 11.78
CA PHE A 23 -17.42 15.09 10.76
C PHE A 23 -17.54 14.46 9.38
N HIS A 24 -17.57 13.12 9.30
CA HIS A 24 -17.84 12.40 8.07
C HIS A 24 -19.21 12.73 7.51
N HIS A 25 -20.26 12.70 8.36
CA HIS A 25 -21.61 13.06 7.96
C HIS A 25 -21.68 14.49 7.40
N LEU A 26 -20.97 15.44 8.01
CA LEU A 26 -20.87 16.81 7.51
C LEU A 26 -20.23 16.88 6.11
N ILE A 27 -19.19 16.08 5.85
CA ILE A 27 -18.56 15.98 4.52
C ILE A 27 -19.57 15.48 3.48
N ILE A 28 -20.32 14.42 3.82
CA ILE A 28 -21.35 13.86 2.92
C ILE A 28 -22.44 14.89 2.63
N ARG A 29 -22.87 15.65 3.64
CA ARG A 29 -23.83 16.74 3.48
C ARG A 29 -23.27 17.85 2.57
N ALA A 30 -22.02 18.23 2.76
CA ALA A 30 -21.37 19.27 1.95
C ALA A 30 -21.24 18.86 0.47
N GLU A 31 -20.86 17.62 0.18
CA GLU A 31 -20.81 17.09 -1.18
C GLU A 31 -22.20 17.07 -1.83
N ASN A 32 -23.20 16.60 -1.10
CA ASN A 32 -24.57 16.54 -1.62
C ASN A 32 -25.11 17.93 -1.97
N ILE A 33 -24.80 18.94 -1.15
CA ILE A 33 -25.18 20.34 -1.43
C ILE A 33 -24.50 20.85 -2.70
N GLU A 34 -23.19 20.62 -2.86
CA GLU A 34 -22.47 21.08 -4.06
C GLU A 34 -22.95 20.35 -5.32
N ARG A 35 -23.37 19.09 -5.22
CA ARG A 35 -24.01 18.34 -6.30
C ARG A 35 -25.34 18.96 -6.74
N LEU A 36 -26.18 19.39 -5.79
CA LEU A 36 -27.45 20.05 -6.11
C LEU A 36 -27.24 21.41 -6.77
N LYS A 37 -26.17 22.13 -6.40
CA LYS A 37 -25.81 23.40 -7.02
C LYS A 37 -25.17 23.24 -8.41
N GLY A 38 -24.42 22.15 -8.64
CA GLY A 38 -23.72 21.88 -9.89
C GLY A 38 -22.44 22.70 -10.10
N GLU A 39 -21.93 23.40 -9.07
CA GLU A 39 -20.72 24.23 -9.18
C GLU A 39 -19.41 23.44 -9.24
N LEU A 40 -19.42 22.19 -8.77
CA LEU A 40 -18.24 21.34 -8.66
C LEU A 40 -18.49 19.94 -9.25
N PRO A 41 -17.44 19.26 -9.74
CA PRO A 41 -17.56 17.86 -10.15
C PRO A 41 -18.03 16.96 -9.01
N ARG A 42 -18.68 15.84 -9.36
CA ARG A 42 -19.16 14.86 -8.38
C ARG A 42 -18.03 14.40 -7.45
N GLY A 43 -18.35 14.20 -6.17
CA GLY A 43 -17.37 13.81 -5.14
C GLY A 43 -16.49 14.95 -4.64
N HIS A 44 -16.67 16.17 -5.15
CA HIS A 44 -15.95 17.33 -4.66
C HIS A 44 -16.84 18.16 -3.74
N PHE A 45 -16.24 18.73 -2.70
CA PHE A 45 -16.96 19.57 -1.76
C PHE A 45 -16.08 20.72 -1.26
N LYS A 46 -16.73 21.82 -0.90
CA LYS A 46 -16.12 22.95 -0.21
C LYS A 46 -16.42 22.85 1.27
N ILE A 47 -15.39 22.96 2.10
CA ILE A 47 -15.58 23.07 3.55
C ILE A 47 -14.59 24.06 4.13
N THR A 48 -15.04 24.86 5.09
CA THR A 48 -14.19 25.72 5.91
C THR A 48 -14.15 25.18 7.34
N ASN A 49 -13.00 25.36 7.99
CA ASN A 49 -12.85 24.98 9.40
C ASN A 49 -13.84 25.74 10.29
N ARG A 50 -14.20 26.97 9.93
CA ARG A 50 -15.16 27.80 10.66
C ARG A 50 -16.58 27.23 10.59
N ILE A 51 -17.05 26.86 9.40
CA ILE A 51 -18.39 26.26 9.23
C ILE A 51 -18.44 24.91 9.95
N ALA A 52 -17.44 24.06 9.75
CA ALA A 52 -17.39 22.75 10.39
C ALA A 52 -17.32 22.83 11.92
N ALA A 53 -16.61 23.80 12.48
CA ALA A 53 -16.56 24.04 13.93
C ALA A 53 -17.93 24.46 14.48
N LYS A 54 -18.64 25.33 13.75
CA LYS A 54 -19.98 25.80 14.12
C LYS A 54 -21.02 24.67 14.11
N GLU A 55 -21.04 23.87 13.04
CA GLU A 55 -22.02 22.77 12.89
C GLU A 55 -21.82 21.67 13.93
N LEU A 56 -20.56 21.28 14.20
CA LEU A 56 -20.26 20.21 15.14
C LEU A 56 -20.12 20.67 16.59
N LYS A 57 -20.23 21.98 16.86
CA LYS A 57 -19.97 22.60 18.17
C LYS A 57 -18.61 22.19 18.75
N LEU A 58 -17.59 22.13 17.88
CA LEU A 58 -16.22 21.78 18.24
C LEU A 58 -15.29 22.98 18.04
N SER A 59 -14.11 22.96 18.69
CA SER A 59 -13.11 23.99 18.45
C SER A 59 -12.55 23.89 17.03
N GLN A 60 -12.12 25.03 16.46
CA GLN A 60 -11.50 25.04 15.14
C GLN A 60 -10.23 24.18 15.09
N SER A 61 -9.52 24.03 16.20
CA SER A 61 -8.35 23.16 16.30
C SER A 61 -8.72 21.67 16.25
N THR A 62 -9.82 21.26 16.88
CA THR A 62 -10.34 19.88 16.76
C THR A 62 -10.75 19.57 15.33
N ILE A 63 -11.43 20.49 14.65
CA ILE A 63 -11.77 20.33 13.23
C ILE A 63 -10.50 20.22 12.38
N GLN A 64 -9.51 21.09 12.59
CA GLN A 64 -8.24 20.98 11.87
C GLN A 64 -7.55 19.63 12.09
N ARG A 65 -7.62 19.07 13.31
CA ARG A 65 -7.11 17.73 13.61
C ARG A 65 -7.91 16.66 12.86
N LEU A 66 -9.24 16.73 12.87
CA LEU A 66 -10.11 15.80 12.14
C LEU A 66 -9.86 15.88 10.63
N THR A 67 -9.78 17.07 10.04
CA THR A 67 -9.45 17.26 8.62
C THR A 67 -8.08 16.65 8.27
N LYS A 68 -7.08 16.82 9.14
CA LYS A 68 -5.76 16.19 8.96
C LYS A 68 -5.84 14.67 9.06
N GLU A 69 -6.59 14.15 10.02
CA GLU A 69 -6.81 12.71 10.22
C GLU A 69 -7.52 12.07 9.03
N PHE A 70 -8.61 12.68 8.55
CA PHE A 70 -9.35 12.21 7.38
C PHE A 70 -8.52 12.26 6.11
N LYS A 71 -7.63 13.24 5.98
CA LYS A 71 -6.65 13.29 4.88
C LYS A 71 -5.62 12.16 4.99
N LEU A 72 -5.19 11.84 6.21
CA LEU A 72 -4.22 10.77 6.45
C LEU A 72 -4.82 9.39 6.18
N LEU A 73 -6.08 9.18 6.56
CA LEU A 73 -6.84 7.96 6.31
C LEU A 73 -7.28 7.79 4.85
N ASN A 74 -6.89 8.71 3.97
CA ASN A 74 -7.27 8.71 2.56
C ASN A 74 -8.79 8.71 2.33
N ILE A 75 -9.56 9.32 3.25
CA ILE A 75 -11.01 9.51 3.12
C ILE A 75 -11.29 10.80 2.32
N ILE A 76 -10.44 11.82 2.52
CA ILE A 76 -10.52 13.08 1.79
C ILE A 76 -9.16 13.46 1.21
N LYS A 77 -9.16 14.08 0.04
CA LYS A 77 -7.95 14.61 -0.61
C LYS A 77 -8.14 16.08 -0.92
N CYS A 78 -7.19 16.89 -0.47
CA CYS A 78 -7.24 18.33 -0.72
C CYS A 78 -6.79 18.61 -2.15
N ILE A 79 -7.66 19.22 -2.95
CA ILE A 79 -7.36 19.62 -4.33
C ILE A 79 -6.87 21.05 -4.37
N LYS A 80 -7.65 21.96 -3.75
CA LYS A 80 -7.32 23.38 -3.71
C LYS A 80 -7.37 23.87 -2.28
N LYS A 81 -6.22 24.33 -1.79
CA LYS A 81 -6.17 25.10 -0.55
C LYS A 81 -6.50 26.55 -0.86
N SER A 82 -7.41 27.10 -0.07
CA SER A 82 -7.62 28.54 -0.07
C SER A 82 -6.39 29.24 0.52
N LYS A 83 -6.04 30.39 -0.07
CA LYS A 83 -4.99 31.29 0.45
C LYS A 83 -5.56 32.33 1.43
N SER A 84 -6.88 32.47 1.50
CA SER A 84 -7.59 33.47 2.31
C SER A 84 -8.52 32.83 3.32
N SER A 85 -8.79 33.51 4.44
CA SER A 85 -9.77 33.05 5.43
C SER A 85 -11.21 33.07 4.89
N THR A 86 -11.46 33.82 3.81
CA THR A 86 -12.78 34.04 3.20
C THR A 86 -13.15 32.96 2.19
N GLU A 87 -12.17 32.39 1.49
CA GLU A 87 -12.41 31.36 0.48
C GLU A 87 -12.36 29.95 1.09
N ALA A 88 -13.26 29.07 0.65
CA ALA A 88 -13.29 27.68 1.09
C ALA A 88 -12.24 26.82 0.39
N SER A 89 -11.68 25.84 1.11
CA SER A 89 -10.81 24.85 0.49
C SER A 89 -11.67 23.76 -0.17
N ILE A 90 -11.21 23.29 -1.33
CA ILE A 90 -11.87 22.25 -2.11
C ILE A 90 -11.21 20.91 -1.81
N TYR A 91 -12.04 19.95 -1.45
CA TYR A 91 -11.65 18.58 -1.17
C TYR A 91 -12.40 17.62 -2.08
N GLU A 92 -11.73 16.52 -2.40
CA GLU A 92 -12.27 15.33 -3.04
C GLU A 92 -12.58 14.33 -1.92
N TYR A 93 -13.83 13.86 -1.86
CA TYR A 93 -14.18 12.70 -1.06
C TYR A 93 -13.82 11.44 -1.84
N ILE A 94 -12.97 10.61 -1.26
CA ILE A 94 -12.52 9.37 -1.89
C ILE A 94 -13.51 8.26 -1.52
N PHE A 95 -14.32 7.90 -2.49
CA PHE A 95 -15.14 6.69 -2.45
C PHE A 95 -14.24 5.53 -2.90
N ASP A 96 -13.97 4.57 -2.01
CA ASP A 96 -13.30 3.34 -2.42
C ASP A 96 -14.27 2.52 -3.28
N TYR A 97 -14.34 2.83 -4.57
CA TYR A 97 -14.59 1.83 -5.60
C TYR A 97 -13.23 1.40 -6.13
N SER A 98 -12.47 0.65 -5.33
CA SER A 98 -11.80 -0.47 -5.94
C SER A 98 -12.94 -1.37 -6.43
N HIS A 99 -13.14 -1.46 -7.74
CA HIS A 99 -13.69 -2.67 -8.34
C HIS A 99 -12.67 -3.80 -8.18
N GLU A 100 -12.27 -4.07 -6.94
CA GLU A 100 -11.91 -5.42 -6.55
C GLU A 100 -13.29 -6.00 -6.24
N SER A 101 -13.91 -6.50 -7.32
CA SER A 101 -14.98 -7.48 -7.20
C SER A 101 -14.59 -8.39 -6.06
N VAL A 102 -15.34 -8.27 -4.96
CA VAL A 102 -15.60 -9.40 -4.09
C VAL A 102 -15.87 -10.52 -5.09
N PHE A 103 -14.97 -11.49 -5.18
CA PHE A 103 -15.40 -12.81 -5.61
C PHE A 103 -16.39 -13.21 -4.51
N GLU A 104 -17.64 -12.81 -4.68
CA GLU A 104 -18.73 -13.67 -4.32
C GLU A 104 -18.50 -14.91 -5.16
N SER A 105 -17.80 -15.88 -4.56
CA SER A 105 -18.05 -17.27 -4.88
C SER A 105 -19.45 -17.60 -4.39
N ILE A 106 -20.45 -17.03 -5.07
CA ILE A 106 -21.76 -17.64 -5.23
C ILE A 106 -21.80 -17.95 -6.72
N ASN A 107 -21.49 -19.21 -7.03
CA ASN A 107 -21.73 -19.76 -8.35
C ASN A 107 -23.19 -19.50 -8.72
N GLU A 108 -23.48 -18.76 -9.79
CA GLU A 108 -24.48 -19.14 -10.81
C GLU A 108 -24.25 -18.37 -12.12
N PRO A 109 -24.45 -19.00 -13.30
CA PRO A 109 -24.04 -18.45 -14.58
C PRO A 109 -25.21 -17.80 -15.31
N VAL A 110 -25.10 -16.55 -15.77
CA VAL A 110 -25.91 -16.07 -16.90
C VAL A 110 -25.10 -15.16 -17.82
N ASN A 111 -25.24 -15.49 -19.10
CA ASN A 111 -24.53 -15.06 -20.29
C ASN A 111 -24.96 -13.67 -20.82
N ASN A 112 -24.02 -13.03 -21.54
CA ASN A 112 -24.19 -12.18 -22.76
C ASN A 112 -23.65 -10.73 -22.71
N ASN A 113 -22.56 -10.55 -23.47
CA ASN A 113 -22.26 -9.47 -24.43
C ASN A 113 -22.63 -8.01 -24.11
N VAL A 114 -21.61 -7.13 -23.94
CA VAL A 114 -21.43 -5.85 -24.66
C VAL A 114 -19.94 -5.42 -24.63
N GLN A 115 -19.39 -5.02 -25.79
CA GLN A 115 -18.07 -4.38 -25.98
C GLN A 115 -18.16 -2.84 -25.96
N SER A 116 -17.12 -2.15 -25.47
CA SER A 116 -16.53 -0.90 -26.02
C SER A 116 -15.47 -0.40 -25.03
N SER A 117 -14.18 -0.61 -25.26
CA SER A 117 -13.27 0.22 -26.07
C SER A 117 -12.86 1.54 -25.41
N ASP A 118 -11.54 1.71 -25.34
CA ASP A 118 -10.78 2.98 -25.32
C ASP A 118 -10.36 3.55 -23.96
N LEU A 119 -9.41 2.83 -23.35
CA LEU A 119 -8.35 3.38 -22.50
C LEU A 119 -7.32 4.14 -23.34
N ASN A 120 -7.15 5.42 -23.08
CA ASN A 120 -5.92 6.20 -23.35
C ASN A 120 -5.99 7.46 -22.46
N THR A 121 -4.95 8.08 -21.89
CA THR A 121 -3.52 7.83 -21.66
C THR A 121 -3.10 9.06 -20.85
N LEU A 122 -2.61 8.93 -19.61
CA LEU A 122 -1.90 10.02 -18.94
C LEU A 122 -0.73 9.48 -18.11
N LYS A 123 0.45 10.01 -18.42
CA LYS A 123 1.72 9.81 -17.73
C LYS A 123 2.46 11.18 -17.69
N PRO A 124 3.51 11.35 -16.88
CA PRO A 124 3.43 12.14 -15.64
C PRO A 124 4.53 13.22 -15.53
N GLY A 125 4.44 14.08 -14.51
CA GLY A 125 5.56 14.91 -14.04
C GLY A 125 5.10 15.99 -13.08
N ASP A 126 5.84 16.45 -12.07
CA ASP A 126 7.10 16.00 -11.49
C ASP A 126 7.23 16.75 -10.13
N LYS A 127 7.81 16.10 -9.12
CA LYS A 127 8.56 16.64 -7.96
C LYS A 127 7.95 17.68 -6.99
N ILE A 128 7.87 17.29 -5.72
CA ILE A 128 7.95 18.20 -4.56
C ILE A 128 9.04 17.70 -3.60
N LYS A 129 9.98 18.58 -3.26
CA LYS A 129 10.97 18.44 -2.17
C LYS A 129 10.43 19.04 -0.86
N ASN A 130 10.63 18.28 0.22
CA ASN A 130 11.00 18.60 1.62
C ASN A 130 10.21 19.66 2.41
N GLU A 131 9.51 19.23 3.47
CA GLU A 131 9.83 19.36 4.93
C GLU A 131 9.41 20.73 5.50
N GLN A 132 8.70 20.83 6.63
CA GLN A 132 9.16 20.42 7.96
C GLN A 132 8.03 19.93 8.89
N VAL A 133 8.46 19.17 9.91
CA VAL A 133 7.73 18.19 10.71
C VAL A 133 7.48 18.71 12.13
N ASP A 134 6.26 18.52 12.66
CA ASP A 134 5.89 18.94 14.02
C ASP A 134 5.54 17.75 14.94
N LYS A 135 5.99 17.87 16.19
CA LYS A 135 6.46 16.79 17.10
C LYS A 135 5.39 15.88 17.74
N THR A 136 4.11 16.02 17.40
CA THR A 136 3.02 15.20 17.96
C THR A 136 2.43 14.19 16.96
N VAL A 137 2.61 14.47 15.67
CA VAL A 137 2.47 13.50 14.57
C VAL A 137 3.60 12.46 14.62
N THR A 138 4.68 12.78 15.34
CA THR A 138 5.85 11.91 15.36
C THR A 138 5.60 10.61 16.08
N ASP A 139 4.75 10.43 17.09
CA ASP A 139 4.76 9.15 17.81
C ASP A 139 3.94 8.04 17.15
N THR A 140 2.84 8.35 16.46
CA THR A 140 2.08 7.38 15.64
C THR A 140 2.71 7.17 14.27
N LEU A 141 3.20 8.23 13.60
CA LEU A 141 4.04 8.04 12.41
C LEU A 141 5.36 7.38 12.79
N LYS A 142 6.00 7.69 13.93
CA LYS A 142 7.16 6.92 14.42
C LYS A 142 6.73 5.51 14.72
N LYS A 143 5.53 5.19 15.23
CA LYS A 143 5.13 3.79 15.47
C LYS A 143 4.92 3.01 14.18
N GLU A 144 4.27 3.59 13.18
CA GLU A 144 4.03 3.02 11.85
C GLU A 144 5.31 2.97 10.99
N VAL A 145 6.13 4.02 11.06
CA VAL A 145 7.45 4.11 10.43
C VAL A 145 8.47 3.29 11.22
N LEU A 146 8.36 3.12 12.55
CA LEU A 146 9.14 2.14 13.33
C LEU A 146 8.72 0.77 12.87
N LYS A 147 7.42 0.43 12.89
CA LYS A 147 6.94 -0.87 12.39
C LYS A 147 7.48 -1.16 10.99
N ARG A 148 7.40 -0.21 10.06
CA ARG A 148 7.95 -0.40 8.70
C ARG A 148 9.48 -0.40 8.65
N LYS A 149 10.18 0.46 9.39
CA LYS A 149 11.65 0.44 9.51
C LYS A 149 12.14 -0.85 10.15
N ASP A 150 11.42 -1.36 11.13
CA ASP A 150 11.64 -2.63 11.80
C ASP A 150 11.44 -3.76 10.81
N ILE A 151 10.36 -3.74 10.00
CA ILE A 151 10.15 -4.72 8.93
C ILE A 151 11.31 -4.68 7.90
N TYR A 152 11.70 -3.50 7.41
CA TYR A 152 12.82 -3.40 6.46
C TYR A 152 14.11 -3.95 7.06
N ARG A 153 14.40 -3.59 8.32
CA ARG A 153 15.59 -4.06 9.05
C ARG A 153 15.55 -5.56 9.23
N LEU A 154 14.41 -6.12 9.63
CA LEU A 154 14.20 -7.54 9.85
C LEU A 154 14.43 -8.35 8.55
N VAL A 155 13.73 -7.98 7.47
CA VAL A 155 13.84 -8.65 6.16
C VAL A 155 15.26 -8.56 5.60
N ILE A 156 15.87 -7.36 5.64
CA ILE A 156 17.21 -7.15 5.07
C ILE A 156 18.31 -7.76 5.94
N ASN A 157 18.20 -7.74 7.26
CA ASN A 157 19.14 -8.44 8.12
C ASN A 157 19.08 -9.96 7.91
N ARG A 158 17.88 -10.52 7.71
CA ARG A 158 17.74 -11.95 7.39
C ARG A 158 18.43 -12.28 6.08
N LEU A 159 18.20 -11.48 5.03
CA LEU A 159 18.86 -11.64 3.73
C LEU A 159 20.38 -11.54 3.85
N ASN A 160 20.88 -10.49 4.52
CA ASN A 160 22.31 -10.27 4.73
C ASN A 160 22.96 -11.44 5.47
N LYS A 161 22.34 -11.91 6.56
CA LYS A 161 22.82 -13.04 7.35
C LYS A 161 22.84 -14.35 6.56
N ARG A 162 21.82 -14.61 5.73
CA ARG A 162 21.72 -15.86 4.95
C ARG A 162 22.63 -15.86 3.73
N ALA A 163 22.65 -14.77 2.96
CA ALA A 163 23.41 -14.63 1.72
C ALA A 163 24.85 -14.13 1.91
N ASN A 164 25.26 -13.83 3.15
CA ASN A 164 26.55 -13.21 3.47
C ASN A 164 26.81 -11.92 2.66
N LYS A 165 25.81 -11.04 2.60
CA LYS A 165 25.85 -9.74 1.90
C LYS A 165 25.55 -8.60 2.87
N ASN A 166 25.81 -7.37 2.44
CA ASN A 166 25.66 -6.15 3.26
C ASN A 166 24.72 -5.12 2.62
N PHE A 167 23.48 -5.52 2.28
CA PHE A 167 22.47 -4.59 1.78
C PHE A 167 22.01 -3.64 2.89
N LYS A 168 21.81 -2.37 2.52
CA LYS A 168 21.36 -1.34 3.46
C LYS A 168 19.82 -1.33 3.56
N PRO A 169 19.23 -1.49 4.75
CA PRO A 169 17.78 -1.39 4.93
C PRO A 169 17.25 0.04 4.70
N THR A 170 18.14 1.04 4.66
CA THR A 170 17.82 2.44 4.35
C THR A 170 17.72 2.74 2.85
N SER A 171 18.07 1.80 1.98
CA SER A 171 18.01 2.00 0.53
C SER A 171 16.57 2.16 0.04
N GLN A 172 16.26 3.28 -0.60
CA GLN A 172 14.92 3.60 -1.09
C GLN A 172 14.39 2.58 -2.10
N LYS A 173 15.25 2.08 -3.00
CA LYS A 173 14.87 1.05 -3.99
C LYS A 173 14.49 -0.26 -3.29
N THR A 174 15.27 -0.67 -2.29
CA THR A 174 15.01 -1.87 -1.49
C THR A 174 13.70 -1.77 -0.72
N GLN A 175 13.47 -0.62 -0.07
CA GLN A 175 12.21 -0.35 0.64
C GLN A 175 11.01 -0.36 -0.31
N SER A 176 11.15 0.18 -1.52
CA SER A 176 10.08 0.16 -2.52
C SER A 176 9.66 -1.25 -2.90
N HIS A 177 10.61 -2.18 -3.07
CA HIS A 177 10.30 -3.57 -3.37
C HIS A 177 9.59 -4.27 -2.21
N ILE A 178 10.02 -4.03 -0.97
CA ILE A 178 9.38 -4.59 0.22
C ILE A 178 7.96 -4.02 0.38
N ASN A 179 7.79 -2.71 0.20
CA ASN A 179 6.48 -2.06 0.30
C ASN A 179 5.49 -2.57 -0.75
N ALA A 180 5.94 -2.82 -1.98
CA ALA A 180 5.08 -3.41 -3.00
C ALA A 180 4.48 -4.74 -2.52
N ARG A 181 5.29 -5.61 -1.92
CA ARG A 181 4.83 -6.91 -1.38
C ARG A 181 3.96 -6.78 -0.14
N LEU A 182 4.25 -5.81 0.74
CA LEU A 182 3.39 -5.53 1.89
C LEU A 182 1.99 -5.02 1.45
N LEU A 183 1.91 -4.27 0.36
CA LEU A 183 0.63 -3.82 -0.23
C LEU A 183 -0.13 -4.99 -0.87
N GLU A 184 0.58 -5.97 -1.43
CA GLU A 184 0.04 -7.26 -1.91
C GLU A 184 -0.38 -8.20 -0.74
N LYS A 185 -0.36 -7.73 0.51
CA LYS A 185 -0.73 -8.47 1.75
C LYS A 185 0.24 -9.60 2.17
N PHE A 186 1.46 -9.63 1.64
CA PHE A 186 2.49 -10.56 2.13
C PHE A 186 3.02 -10.17 3.52
N THR A 187 3.28 -11.16 4.36
CA THR A 187 3.77 -10.99 5.74
C THR A 187 5.29 -11.07 5.82
N VAL A 188 5.88 -10.63 6.94
CA VAL A 188 7.34 -10.76 7.19
C VAL A 188 7.82 -12.22 7.09
N GLU A 189 6.98 -13.15 7.52
CA GLU A 189 7.28 -14.58 7.48
C GLU A 189 7.42 -15.09 6.03
N ASP A 190 6.61 -14.56 5.11
CA ASP A 190 6.69 -14.89 3.68
C ASP A 190 8.02 -14.42 3.08
N PHE A 191 8.48 -13.22 3.45
CA PHE A 191 9.81 -12.75 3.04
C PHE A 191 10.91 -13.67 3.56
N TYR A 192 10.82 -14.12 4.81
CA TYR A 192 11.79 -15.06 5.38
C TYR A 192 11.79 -16.39 4.64
N LYS A 193 10.61 -16.91 4.29
CA LYS A 193 10.48 -18.16 3.55
C LYS A 193 11.13 -18.05 2.16
N VAL A 194 10.89 -16.97 1.42
CA VAL A 194 11.54 -16.71 0.12
C VAL A 194 13.06 -16.58 0.27
N ILE A 195 13.53 -15.81 1.26
CA ILE A 195 14.97 -15.62 1.51
C ILE A 195 15.62 -16.96 1.81
N ASP A 196 15.06 -17.74 2.72
CA ASP A 196 15.66 -19.00 3.15
C ASP A 196 15.68 -20.02 2.00
N THR A 197 14.58 -20.13 1.24
CA THR A 197 14.46 -21.05 0.10
C THR A 197 15.45 -20.69 -1.01
N LYS A 198 15.53 -19.41 -1.40
CA LYS A 198 16.45 -18.96 -2.45
C LYS A 198 17.89 -18.94 -2.00
N CYS A 199 18.19 -18.56 -0.77
CA CYS A 199 19.55 -18.67 -0.25
C CYS A 199 20.00 -20.13 -0.21
N ALA A 200 19.16 -21.08 0.19
CA ALA A 200 19.55 -22.49 0.20
C ALA A 200 19.91 -23.01 -1.21
N ARG A 201 19.21 -22.53 -2.25
CA ARG A 201 19.41 -23.02 -3.63
C ARG A 201 20.48 -22.26 -4.42
N TRP A 202 20.59 -20.95 -4.21
CA TRP A 202 21.43 -20.08 -5.04
C TRP A 202 22.75 -19.70 -4.39
N LYS A 203 22.86 -19.82 -3.07
CA LYS A 203 24.13 -19.61 -2.38
C LYS A 203 25.13 -20.66 -2.87
N ASP A 204 26.36 -20.22 -3.11
CA ASP A 204 27.47 -21.04 -3.63
C ASP A 204 27.27 -21.58 -5.07
N SER A 205 26.24 -21.10 -5.78
CA SER A 205 26.00 -21.36 -7.20
C SER A 205 26.28 -20.11 -8.05
N SER A 206 26.32 -20.27 -9.38
CA SER A 206 26.35 -19.15 -10.33
C SER A 206 25.17 -18.18 -10.15
N MET A 207 24.10 -18.64 -9.48
CA MET A 207 22.92 -17.85 -9.16
C MET A 207 23.07 -16.94 -7.92
N ASP A 208 24.16 -17.02 -7.14
CA ASP A 208 24.37 -16.17 -5.94
C ASP A 208 24.28 -14.67 -6.27
N ILE A 209 24.69 -14.28 -7.49
CA ILE A 209 24.60 -12.91 -7.99
C ILE A 209 23.16 -12.36 -8.01
N PHE A 210 22.15 -13.23 -7.97
CA PHE A 210 20.74 -12.88 -7.96
C PHE A 210 20.12 -12.80 -6.57
N LEU A 211 20.86 -13.10 -5.48
CA LEU A 211 20.43 -12.91 -4.09
C LEU A 211 20.45 -11.42 -3.70
N ARG A 212 19.60 -10.64 -4.35
CA ARG A 212 19.44 -9.19 -4.19
C ARG A 212 17.97 -8.86 -3.95
N PRO A 213 17.65 -7.80 -3.17
CA PRO A 213 16.27 -7.41 -2.89
C PRO A 213 15.42 -7.18 -4.15
N ARG A 214 16.01 -6.60 -5.21
CA ARG A 214 15.32 -6.37 -6.49
C ARG A 214 14.86 -7.67 -7.14
N THR A 215 15.66 -8.71 -7.06
CA THR A 215 15.37 -9.99 -7.71
C THR A 215 14.43 -10.84 -6.86
N LEU A 216 14.71 -10.92 -5.56
CA LEU A 216 13.92 -11.73 -4.62
C LEU A 216 12.53 -11.16 -4.39
N PHE A 217 12.40 -9.84 -4.30
CA PHE A 217 11.12 -9.15 -4.04
C PHE A 217 10.57 -8.47 -5.32
N GLY A 218 11.04 -8.93 -6.47
CA GLY A 218 10.52 -8.57 -7.79
C GLY A 218 9.24 -9.34 -8.11
N THR A 219 8.74 -9.21 -9.34
CA THR A 219 7.41 -9.72 -9.76
C THR A 219 7.18 -11.21 -9.48
N LYS A 220 8.24 -12.01 -9.43
CA LYS A 220 8.21 -13.47 -9.17
C LYS A 220 8.19 -13.86 -7.69
N PHE A 221 7.88 -12.93 -6.78
CA PHE A 221 7.91 -13.20 -5.33
C PHE A 221 6.99 -14.35 -4.92
N GLU A 222 5.75 -14.36 -5.43
CA GLU A 222 4.76 -15.40 -5.15
C GLU A 222 5.22 -16.77 -5.67
N ASP A 223 5.78 -16.83 -6.89
CA ASP A 223 6.38 -18.04 -7.45
C ASP A 223 7.46 -18.61 -6.52
N TYR A 224 8.32 -17.73 -5.98
CA TYR A 224 9.37 -18.14 -5.05
C TYR A 224 8.85 -18.57 -3.68
N LEU A 225 7.71 -18.05 -3.25
CA LEU A 225 7.07 -18.41 -1.98
C LEU A 225 6.44 -19.81 -2.04
N ASN A 226 5.93 -20.16 -3.22
CA ASN A 226 5.24 -21.41 -3.53
C ASN A 226 6.13 -22.49 -4.13
N GLU A 227 7.40 -22.19 -4.40
CA GLU A 227 8.36 -23.17 -4.90
C GLU A 227 8.53 -24.30 -3.88
N TYR A 228 8.25 -25.54 -4.30
CA TYR A 228 8.40 -26.71 -3.47
C TYR A 228 9.85 -26.80 -2.96
N LYS A 229 10.00 -26.99 -1.64
CA LYS A 229 11.27 -27.42 -1.06
C LYS A 229 11.50 -28.84 -1.56
N SER A 230 12.18 -29.01 -2.69
CA SER A 230 12.81 -30.29 -2.98
C SER A 230 13.72 -30.59 -1.77
N PRO A 231 13.54 -31.73 -1.07
CA PRO A 231 14.45 -32.13 -0.01
C PRO A 231 15.85 -32.08 -0.60
N THR A 232 16.75 -31.40 0.10
CA THR A 232 18.17 -31.38 -0.24
C THR A 232 18.61 -32.81 -0.52
N PRO A 233 19.11 -33.13 -1.73
CA PRO A 233 19.87 -34.36 -1.87
C PRO A 233 21.07 -34.20 -0.94
N GLU A 234 21.08 -34.98 0.13
CA GLU A 234 22.32 -35.28 0.83
C GLU A 234 23.29 -35.73 -0.25
N VAL A 235 24.38 -34.99 -0.38
CA VAL A 235 25.44 -35.32 -1.32
C VAL A 235 26.13 -36.56 -0.73
N ASP A 236 25.62 -37.73 -1.09
CA ASP A 236 26.39 -38.96 -1.05
C ASP A 236 27.50 -38.79 -2.10
N SER A 237 28.70 -38.46 -1.63
CA SER A 237 29.89 -38.25 -2.46
C SER A 237 30.41 -39.52 -3.16
N ASN A 238 29.58 -40.56 -3.32
CA ASN A 238 30.01 -41.89 -3.74
C ASN A 238 29.24 -42.48 -4.93
N ASN A 239 28.54 -41.70 -5.74
CA ASN A 239 28.05 -42.23 -7.01
C ASN A 239 28.07 -41.19 -8.15
N SER A 240 29.20 -41.10 -8.83
CA SER A 240 29.31 -40.46 -10.14
C SER A 240 29.10 -41.54 -11.21
N PRO A 241 27.97 -41.57 -11.96
CA PRO A 241 27.68 -42.62 -12.92
C PRO A 241 28.22 -42.32 -14.32
N TRP A 242 29.33 -41.59 -14.43
CA TRP A 242 30.00 -41.34 -15.70
C TRP A 242 31.52 -41.28 -15.52
N ASN A 243 32.17 -42.43 -15.66
CA ASN A 243 33.60 -42.54 -15.91
C ASN A 243 33.79 -43.28 -17.25
N PRO A 244 33.88 -42.58 -18.38
CA PRO A 244 34.22 -43.22 -19.64
C PRO A 244 35.70 -43.60 -19.60
N SER A 245 35.98 -44.87 -19.34
CA SER A 245 37.32 -45.43 -19.52
C SER A 245 37.69 -45.39 -21.01
N PHE A 246 38.55 -44.45 -21.39
CA PHE A 246 39.23 -44.49 -22.68
C PHE A 246 40.32 -45.56 -22.62
N ASN A 247 40.10 -46.68 -23.29
CA ASN A 247 41.16 -47.65 -23.57
C ASN A 247 41.94 -47.13 -24.78
N TYR A 248 43.21 -46.79 -24.59
CA TYR A 248 44.15 -46.59 -25.68
C TYR A 248 44.87 -47.92 -25.90
N ASP A 249 44.41 -48.67 -26.88
CA ASP A 249 45.23 -49.72 -27.52
C ASP A 249 46.12 -49.07 -28.59
#